data_AF-E9SGE2-F1
#
_entry.id   AF-E9SGE2-F1
#
_cell.length_a   1.000
_cell.length_b   1.000
_cell.length_c   1.000
_cell.angle_alpha   90.00
_cell.angle_beta   90.00
_cell.angle_gamma   90.00
#
_symmetry.space_group_name_H-M   'P 1'
#
loop_
_entity.id
_entity.type
_entity.pdbx_description
1 polymer ?
#
loop_
_entity_poly.entity_id
_entity_poly.type
_entity_poly.pdbx_seq_one_letter_code
_entity_poly.pdbx_strand_id
1 'polypeptide(L)' 'MNDTGYNTLDEKKIKTIVYRIITSEAKNNKSKELSDSQMADKIIKIIQEEVECISSK' A
#
# COMPACT_ATOMS: atom_id res chain seq x y z
N MET A 1 -10.49 -13.87 -26.61
CA MET A 1 -9.38 -14.31 -25.73
C MET A 1 -8.99 -13.11 -24.90
N ASN A 2 -9.01 -13.29 -23.59
CA ASN A 2 -8.87 -12.24 -22.57
C ASN A 2 -7.48 -11.61 -22.64
N ASP A 3 -7.42 -10.33 -22.98
CA ASP A 3 -6.24 -9.51 -22.70
C ASP A 3 -6.65 -8.49 -21.63
N THR A 4 -6.86 -9.00 -20.42
CA THR A 4 -6.95 -8.18 -19.21
C THR A 4 -5.56 -7.58 -19.02
N GLY A 5 -5.41 -6.31 -19.40
CA GLY A 5 -4.21 -5.52 -19.18
C GLY A 5 -3.80 -5.63 -17.71
N TYR A 6 -2.81 -6.49 -17.44
CA TYR A 6 -2.13 -6.51 -16.17
C TYR A 6 -1.44 -5.15 -16.07
N ASN A 7 -2.02 -4.26 -15.26
CA ASN A 7 -1.30 -3.13 -14.68
C ASN A 7 -0.16 -3.73 -13.86
N THR A 8 0.95 -4.06 -14.52
CA THR A 8 2.13 -4.59 -13.87
C THR A 8 2.65 -3.51 -12.95
N LEU A 9 2.42 -3.70 -11.65
CA LEU A 9 3.04 -2.91 -10.60
C LEU A 9 4.56 -3.03 -10.77
N ASP A 10 5.20 -1.93 -11.18
CA ASP A 10 6.66 -1.82 -11.25
C ASP A 10 7.27 -2.22 -9.89
N GLU A 11 8.37 -2.97 -9.92
CA GLU A 11 9.13 -3.38 -8.74
C GLU A 11 9.46 -2.19 -7.84
N LYS A 12 9.74 -1.01 -8.44
CA LYS A 12 9.97 0.22 -7.69
C LYS A 12 8.75 0.62 -6.85
N LYS A 13 7.54 0.49 -7.39
CA LYS A 13 6.29 0.78 -6.67
C LYS A 13 6.04 -0.23 -5.56
N ILE A 14 6.29 -1.52 -5.83
CA ILE A 14 6.18 -2.57 -4.81
C ILE A 14 7.11 -2.26 -3.64
N LYS A 15 8.36 -1.87 -3.90
CA LYS A 15 9.32 -1.44 -2.86
C LYS A 15 8.80 -0.24 -2.06
N THR A 16 8.20 0.74 -2.72
CA THR A 16 7.58 1.91 -2.06
C THR A 16 6.43 1.48 -1.14
N ILE A 17 5.51 0.64 -1.62
CA ILE A 17 4.38 0.13 -0.83
C ILE A 17 4.89 -0.58 0.43
N VAL A 18 5.82 -1.53 0.25
CA VAL A 18 6.39 -2.31 1.37
C VAL A 18 7.08 -1.40 2.38
N TYR A 19 7.88 -0.43 1.91
CA TYR A 19 8.54 0.54 2.79
C TYR A 19 7.54 1.35 3.61
N ARG A 20 6.47 1.86 2.98
CA ARG A 20 5.43 2.65 3.65
C ARG A 20 4.65 1.83 4.68
N ILE A 21 4.39 0.55 4.39
CA ILE A 21 3.75 -0.38 5.32
C ILE A 21 4.64 -0.62 6.53
N ILE A 22 5.89 -1.04 6.33
CA ILE A 22 6.83 -1.36 7.42
C ILE A 22 7.05 -0.15 8.34
N THR A 23 7.24 1.04 7.77
CA THR A 23 7.44 2.26 8.56
C THR A 23 6.20 2.68 9.34
N SER A 24 5.00 2.50 8.75
CA SER A 24 3.73 2.78 9.44
C SER A 24 3.47 1.81 10.59
N GLU A 25 3.69 0.51 10.36
CA GLU A 25 3.60 -0.54 11.39
C GLU A 25 4.60 -0.32 12.51
N ALA A 26 5.86 -0.04 12.18
CA ALA A 26 6.88 0.23 13.17
C ALA A 26 6.55 1.45 14.03
N LYS A 27 5.95 2.49 13.43
CA LYS A 27 5.46 3.66 14.17
C LYS A 27 4.30 3.27 15.09
N ASN A 28 3.28 2.58 14.58
CA ASN A 28 2.12 2.20 15.37
C ASN A 28 2.45 1.21 16.48
N ASN A 29 3.40 0.29 16.25
CA ASN A 29 3.85 -0.63 17.27
C ASN A 29 4.52 0.09 18.46
N LYS A 30 5.17 1.23 18.20
CA LYS A 30 5.75 2.10 19.23
C LYS A 30 4.71 2.98 19.91
N SER A 31 3.82 3.62 19.14
CA SER A 31 2.88 4.61 19.67
C SER A 31 1.58 4.00 20.21
N LYS A 32 1.18 2.82 19.72
CA LYS A 32 -0.10 2.15 20.00
C LYS A 32 -1.33 3.04 19.74
N GLU A 33 -1.20 4.00 18.84
CA GLU A 33 -2.25 4.99 18.52
C GLU A 33 -3.42 4.38 17.73
N LEU A 34 -3.16 3.34 16.94
CA LEU A 34 -4.14 2.66 16.10
C LEU A 34 -4.30 1.22 16.57
N SER A 35 -5.55 0.79 16.71
CA SER A 35 -5.88 -0.64 16.82
C SER A 35 -5.50 -1.41 15.56
N ASP A 36 -5.43 -2.74 15.66
CA ASP A 36 -5.10 -3.61 14.53
C ASP A 36 -6.03 -3.36 13.33
N SER A 37 -7.33 -3.18 13.57
CA SER A 37 -8.30 -2.85 12.52
C SER A 37 -7.99 -1.52 11.84
N GLN A 38 -7.67 -0.49 12.63
CA GLN A 38 -7.35 0.84 12.08
C GLN A 38 -6.01 0.83 11.32
N MET A 39 -5.05 0.00 11.72
CA MET A 39 -3.83 -0.20 10.94
C MET A 39 -4.09 -0.95 9.64
N ALA A 40 -4.93 -1.97 9.65
CA ALA A 40 -5.33 -2.67 8.42
C ALA A 40 -5.97 -1.69 7.43
N ASP A 41 -6.89 -0.83 7.87
CA ASP A 41 -7.50 0.21 7.03
C ASP A 41 -6.47 1.18 6.46
N LYS A 42 -5.47 1.56 7.27
CA LYS A 42 -4.38 2.43 6.83
C LYS A 42 -3.47 1.76 5.79
N ILE A 43 -3.17 0.47 5.95
CA ILE A 43 -2.39 -0.29 4.97
C ILE A 43 -3.14 -0.39 3.63
N ILE A 44 -4.45 -0.65 3.68
CA ILE A 44 -5.28 -0.69 2.47
C ILE A 44 -5.20 0.65 1.72
N LYS A 45 -5.29 1.78 2.43
CA LYS A 45 -5.14 3.11 1.84
C LYS A 45 -3.77 3.33 1.19
N ILE A 46 -2.69 2.90 1.85
CA ILE A 46 -1.33 2.98 1.27
C ILE A 46 -1.26 2.24 -0.07
N ILE A 47 -1.85 1.04 -0.14
CA ILE A 47 -1.87 0.24 -1.38
C ILE A 47 -2.72 0.94 -2.44
N GLN A 48 -3.92 1.41 -2.10
CA GLN A 48 -4.81 2.11 -3.02
C GLN A 48 -4.15 3.34 -3.62
N GLU A 49 -3.51 4.20 -2.82
CA GLU A 49 -2.82 5.41 -3.30
C GLU A 49 -1.75 5.10 -4.36
N GLU A 50 -0.94 4.05 -4.13
CA GLU A 50 0.16 3.68 -5.03
C GLU A 50 -0.33 2.99 -6.32
N VAL A 51 -1.43 2.24 -6.22
CA VAL A 51 -2.09 1.54 -7.32
C VAL A 51 -2.94 2.50 -8.17
N GLU A 52 -3.73 3.39 -7.58
CA GLU A 52 -4.56 4.38 -8.30
C GLU A 52 -3.70 5.43 -9.03
N CYS A 53 -2.49 5.73 -8.53
CA CYS A 53 -1.50 6.48 -9.30
C CYS A 53 -1.08 5.81 -10.61
N ILE A 54 -1.43 4.54 -10.86
CA ILE A 54 -1.26 3.87 -12.16
C ILE A 54 -2.42 4.20 -13.09
N SER A 55 -3.64 4.33 -12.56
CA SER A 55 -4.87 4.48 -13.35
C SER A 55 -5.08 5.88 -13.94
N SER A 56 -4.37 6.89 -13.45
CA SER A 56 -4.53 8.30 -13.84
C SER A 56 -3.45 8.83 -14.81
N LYS A 57 -2.78 7.95 -15.56
CA LYS A 57 -1.78 8.35 -16.57
C LYS A 57 -2.04 7.71 -17.92
#